data_AF-A0A949NHW0-F1
#
_entry.id   AF-A0A949NHW0-F1
#
_cell.length_a   1.000
_cell.length_b   1.000
_cell.length_c   1.000
_cell.angle_alpha   90.00
_cell.angle_beta   90.00
_cell.angle_gamma   90.00
#
_symmetry.space_group_name_H-M   'P 1'
#
loop_
_entity.id
_entity.type
_entity.pdbx_description
1 polymer ?
#
loop_
_entity_poly.entity_id
_entity_poly.type
_entity_poly.pdbx_seq_one_letter_code
_entity_poly.pdbx_strand_id
1 'polypeptide(L)' 'MSETAKKIVTALVVLVVFIISLSLVVIGQKNVGAAGLGVMFLGLAGLVALLWFYNRKYK' A
#
# COMPACT_ATOMS: atom_id res chain seq x y z
N MET A 1 -9.42 20.45 12.98
CA MET A 1 -8.04 20.29 12.45
C MET A 1 -7.87 21.20 11.25
N SER A 2 -6.71 21.86 11.11
CA SER A 2 -6.40 22.68 9.94
C SER A 2 -6.34 21.83 8.66
N GLU A 3 -6.59 22.44 7.50
CA GLU A 3 -6.51 21.75 6.20
C GLU A 3 -5.10 21.18 5.95
N THR A 4 -4.07 21.88 6.40
CA THR A 4 -2.68 21.39 6.37
C THR A 4 -2.52 20.12 7.21
N ALA A 5 -3.07 20.08 8.42
CA ALA A 5 -3.01 18.90 9.28
C ALA A 5 -3.69 17.68 8.64
N LYS A 6 -4.87 17.87 8.01
CA LYS A 6 -5.57 16.78 7.29
C LYS A 6 -4.73 16.22 6.13
N LYS A 7 -4.05 17.09 5.38
CA LYS A 7 -3.17 16.68 4.26
C LYS A 7 -1.98 15.87 4.77
N ILE A 8 -1.33 16.32 5.85
CA ILE A 8 -0.20 15.63 6.47
C ILE A 8 -0.63 14.26 6.98
N VAL A 9 -1.73 14.18 7.72
CA VAL A 9 -2.27 12.91 8.22
C VAL A 9 -2.58 11.95 7.06
N THR A 10 -3.21 12.44 6.00
CA THR A 10 -3.49 11.63 4.81
C THR A 10 -2.22 11.11 4.16
N ALA A 11 -1.19 11.96 4.03
CA ALA A 11 0.09 11.57 3.46
C ALA A 11 0.80 10.50 4.30
N LEU A 12 0.78 10.64 5.63
CA LEU A 12 1.34 9.65 6.56
C LEU A 12 0.62 8.31 6.46
N VAL A 13 -0.71 8.32 6.42
CA VAL A 13 -1.50 7.08 6.25
C VAL A 13 -1.15 6.40 4.93
N VAL A 14 -1.10 7.14 3.83
CA VAL A 14 -0.72 6.61 2.51
C VAL A 14 0.69 6.02 2.53
N LEU A 15 1.65 6.69 3.16
CA LEU A 15 3.03 6.21 3.29
C LEU A 15 3.11 4.91 4.09
N VAL A 16 2.40 4.82 5.22
CA VAL A 16 2.36 3.61 6.05
C VAL A 16 1.78 2.43 5.27
N VAL A 17 0.63 2.63 4.59
CA VAL A 17 0.01 1.57 3.79
C VAL A 17 0.92 1.13 2.64
N PHE A 18 1.65 2.07 2.02
CA PHE A 18 2.63 1.75 0.98
C PHE A 18 3.77 0.88 1.51
N ILE A 19 4.37 1.25 2.65
CA ILE A 19 5.47 0.48 3.27
C ILE A 19 4.99 -0.93 3.65
N ILE A 20 3.80 -1.07 4.23
CA ILE A 20 3.22 -2.37 4.59
C ILE A 20 3.02 -3.22 3.33
N SER A 21 2.41 -2.65 2.29
CA SER A 21 2.14 -3.35 1.04
C SER A 21 3.43 -3.83 0.36
N LEU A 22 4.45 -2.97 0.32
CA LEU A 22 5.77 -3.33 -0.21
C LEU A 22 6.45 -4.43 0.64
N SER A 23 6.35 -4.33 1.96
CA SER A 23 6.92 -5.33 2.88
C SER A 23 6.29 -6.70 2.69
N LEU A 24 4.96 -6.78 2.47
CA LEU A 24 4.28 -8.04 2.15
C LEU A 24 4.85 -8.67 0.87
N VAL A 25 5.06 -7.89 -0.19
CA VAL A 25 5.67 -8.42 -1.43
C VAL A 25 7.07 -8.97 -1.16
N VAL A 26 7.92 -8.23 -0.45
CA VAL A 26 9.30 -8.65 -0.14
C VAL A 26 9.32 -9.89 0.77
N ILE A 27 8.45 -9.99 1.76
CA ILE A 27 8.35 -11.14 2.66
C ILE A 27 7.80 -12.36 1.91
N GLY A 28 6.78 -12.17 1.07
CA GLY A 28 6.20 -13.23 0.25
C GLY A 28 7.23 -13.84 -0.71
N GLN A 29 8.10 -13.02 -1.30
CA GLN A 29 9.19 -13.49 -2.16
C GLN A 29 10.19 -14.39 -1.40
N LYS A 30 10.45 -14.11 -0.12
CA LYS A 30 11.36 -14.92 0.72
C LYS A 30 10.77 -16.29 1.11
N ASN A 31 9.46 -16.47 0.99
CA ASN A 31 8.77 -17.71 1.35
C ASN A 31 8.28 -18.45 0.10
N VAL A 32 9.06 -19.38 -0.42
CA VAL A 32 8.70 -20.10 -1.66
C VAL A 32 7.55 -21.07 -1.41
N GLY A 33 6.41 -20.83 -2.05
CA GLY A 33 5.22 -21.69 -1.98
C GLY A 33 3.91 -20.91 -2.15
N ALA A 34 2.79 -21.63 -2.13
CA ALA A 34 1.45 -21.03 -2.28
C ALA A 34 1.15 -19.96 -1.24
N ALA A 35 1.64 -20.15 0.00
CA ALA A 35 1.50 -19.16 1.07
C ALA A 35 2.22 -17.84 0.74
N GLY A 36 3.49 -17.90 0.30
CA GLY A 36 4.23 -16.69 -0.08
C GLY A 36 3.67 -16.00 -1.31
N LEU A 37 3.17 -16.78 -2.29
CA LEU A 37 2.41 -16.25 -3.43
C LEU A 37 1.16 -15.47 -2.97
N GLY A 38 0.39 -16.02 -2.03
CA GLY A 38 -0.77 -15.35 -1.45
C GLY A 38 -0.40 -14.04 -0.76
N VAL A 39 0.69 -14.02 0.01
CA VAL A 39 1.19 -12.80 0.66
C VAL A 39 1.63 -11.75 -0.36
N MET A 40 2.27 -12.15 -1.46
CA MET A 40 2.62 -11.22 -2.55
C MET A 40 1.39 -10.63 -3.21
N PHE A 41 0.36 -11.44 -3.49
CA PHE A 41 -0.90 -10.93 -4.05
C PHE A 41 -1.60 -9.93 -3.13
N LEU A 42 -1.58 -10.17 -1.81
CA LEU A 42 -2.11 -9.21 -0.84
C LEU A 42 -1.34 -7.88 -0.87
N GLY A 43 0.00 -7.93 -0.91
CA GLY A 43 0.82 -6.73 -1.04
C GLY A 43 0.58 -5.98 -2.35
N LEU A 44 0.50 -6.70 -3.47
CA LEU A 44 0.21 -6.13 -4.79
C LEU A 44 -1.19 -5.50 -4.86
N ALA A 45 -2.21 -6.16 -4.29
CA ALA A 45 -3.55 -5.61 -4.21
C ALA A 45 -3.57 -4.27 -3.45
N GLY A 46 -2.80 -4.17 -2.35
CA GLY A 46 -2.61 -2.91 -1.62
C GLY A 46 -1.99 -1.81 -2.49
N LEU A 47 -0.93 -2.12 -3.23
CA LEU A 47 -0.26 -1.16 -4.13
C LEU A 47 -1.18 -0.69 -5.27
N VAL A 48 -1.95 -1.60 -5.88
CA VAL A 48 -2.92 -1.25 -6.93
C VAL A 48 -4.06 -0.40 -6.38
N ALA A 49 -4.57 -0.70 -5.17
CA ALA A 49 -5.60 0.10 -4.51
C ALA A 49 -5.10 1.52 -4.21
N LEU A 50 -3.85 1.66 -3.75
CA LEU A 50 -3.17 2.95 -3.54
C LEU A 50 -3.07 3.75 -4.85
N LEU A 51 -2.64 3.11 -5.94
CA LEU A 51 -2.55 3.74 -7.25
C LEU A 51 -3.93 4.19 -7.76
N TRP A 52 -4.95 3.35 -7.58
CA TRP A 52 -6.34 3.68 -7.92
C TRP A 52 -6.85 4.89 -7.12
N PHE A 53 -6.61 4.92 -5.81
CA PHE A 53 -6.99 6.04 -4.95
C PHE A 53 -6.28 7.33 -5.34
N TYR A 54 -4.99 7.26 -5.65
CA TYR A 54 -4.22 8.37 -6.17
C TYR A 54 -4.82 8.88 -7.49
N ASN A 55 -5.04 8.00 -8.47
CA ASN A 55 -5.56 8.35 -9.79
C ASN A 55 -6.95 8.98 -9.74
N ARG A 56 -7.78 8.61 -8.75
CA ARG A 56 -9.12 9.21 -8.57
C ARG A 56 -9.08 10.69 -8.19
N LYS A 57 -7.96 11.19 -7.66
CA LYS A 57 -7.77 12.63 -7.40
C LYS A 57 -7.42 13.44 -8.65
N TYR A 58 -7.00 12.79 -9.73
CA TYR A 58 -6.57 13.44 -10.97
C TYR A 58 -7.56 13.23 -12.13
N LYS A 59 -8.67 12.53 -11.89
CA LYS A 59 -9.85 12.52 -12.76
C LYS A 59 -10.86 13.55 -12.26
#